data_AF-A0A522R7E2-F1
#
_entry.id   AF-A0A522R7E2-F1
#
_cell.length_a   1.000
_cell.length_b   1.000
_cell.length_c   1.000
_cell.angle_alpha   90.00
_cell.angle_beta   90.00
_cell.angle_gamma   90.00
#
_symmetry.space_group_name_H-M   'P 1'
#
loop_
_entity.id
_entity.type
_entity.pdbx_description
1 polymer ?
#
loop_
_entity_poly.entity_id
_entity_poly.type
_entity_poly.pdbx_seq_one_letter_code
_entity_poly.pdbx_strand_id
1 'polypeptide(L)'
;MADGSHIEWTEATWNPIAGCSVVSPGCTNCYAMRRVAPRLAANPATPHYAGTVKPSKAGYVWTGKIGIASDEVFTKPLRWKRPRMIFVNSTSDLFHEDIPDDVIDRVFAVMALCPQHTFQVLTKRSKRMREYLTAFDDHGQGKRFAWANAVPLGEWPVSKHHALAFIHRDSTPEHRALYCAPEPAWPLPNVWLGVSAEDQARADERVPDLLATPASIRFVSAEPLLGPIDFETLCTGWEFIDALKGMRYHDAPEPYVGATETCAKLDWIIVGGESGPGARPMRPDWTRSIRDQCAGAGVPFFFKQWGEWLDADQLFDQIERSGSFIARNGERWRQNRPLNFEGAASSAIFSAIPSNTIATARPFIVSASIGPDVCSTALSTTPCRSARCRSDEDADHLATMGFFDRGGRKTL
;
A
#
# COMPACT_ATOMS: atom_id res chain seq x y z
N MET A 1 14.28 -0.45 -21.24
CA MET A 1 12.99 -0.04 -21.86
C MET A 1 12.19 0.76 -20.84
N ALA A 2 11.53 1.87 -21.22
CA ALA A 2 10.73 2.69 -20.28
C ALA A 2 9.75 3.67 -20.96
N ASP A 3 9.20 3.33 -22.13
CA ASP A 3 7.97 3.96 -22.65
C ASP A 3 7.02 2.79 -22.96
N GLY A 4 5.75 2.87 -22.53
CA GLY A 4 4.76 1.79 -22.68
C GLY A 4 4.76 0.77 -21.53
N SER A 5 4.45 1.23 -20.31
CA SER A 5 4.28 0.35 -19.15
C SER A 5 3.13 -0.65 -19.34
N HIS A 6 3.29 -1.89 -18.87
CA HIS A 6 2.20 -2.87 -18.77
C HIS A 6 1.40 -2.73 -17.46
N ILE A 7 1.74 -1.76 -16.61
CA ILE A 7 1.01 -1.46 -15.39
C ILE A 7 -0.08 -0.45 -15.76
N GLU A 8 -1.34 -0.87 -15.63
CA GLU A 8 -2.51 -0.22 -16.25
C GLU A 8 -2.77 1.22 -15.78
N TRP A 9 -2.27 1.59 -14.61
CA TRP A 9 -2.44 2.91 -13.99
C TRP A 9 -1.22 3.84 -14.14
N THR A 10 -0.25 3.49 -15.00
CA THR A 10 0.95 4.31 -15.26
C THR A 10 1.38 4.24 -16.73
N GLU A 11 2.06 5.27 -17.23
CA GLU A 11 2.49 5.34 -18.63
C GLU A 11 3.93 4.86 -18.82
N ALA A 12 4.78 5.06 -17.81
CA ALA A 12 6.19 4.69 -17.82
C ALA A 12 6.68 4.21 -16.45
N THR A 13 7.75 3.42 -16.44
CA THR A 13 8.44 3.00 -15.21
C THR A 13 9.85 3.54 -15.17
N TRP A 14 10.30 4.02 -14.02
CA TRP A 14 11.67 4.43 -13.77
C TRP A 14 12.23 3.66 -12.58
N ASN A 15 13.27 2.86 -12.80
CA ASN A 15 13.87 1.98 -11.80
C ASN A 15 15.34 2.38 -11.54
N PRO A 16 15.61 3.47 -10.80
CA PRO A 16 16.95 3.85 -10.39
C PRO A 16 17.58 2.86 -9.40
N ILE A 17 16.76 2.03 -8.72
CA ILE A 17 17.20 1.00 -7.77
C ILE A 17 16.68 -0.36 -8.19
N ALA A 18 17.47 -1.41 -7.96
CA ALA A 18 17.11 -2.81 -8.14
C ALA A 18 17.33 -3.61 -6.86
N GLY A 19 16.55 -4.67 -6.68
CA GLY A 19 16.59 -5.53 -5.49
C GLY A 19 15.60 -5.10 -4.41
N CYS A 20 15.28 -6.05 -3.52
CA CYS A 20 14.36 -5.87 -2.40
C CYS A 20 14.57 -7.00 -1.38
N SER A 21 13.93 -6.93 -0.22
CA SER A 21 13.75 -8.03 0.75
C SER A 21 12.25 -8.32 0.96
N VAL A 22 11.93 -9.53 1.45
CA VAL A 22 10.55 -9.98 1.74
C VAL A 22 10.15 -9.46 3.12
N VAL A 23 9.08 -8.64 3.17
CA VAL A 23 8.61 -8.00 4.42
C VAL A 23 7.14 -8.29 4.75
N SER A 24 6.40 -8.91 3.83
CA SER A 24 4.97 -9.21 4.01
C SER A 24 4.55 -10.49 3.25
N PRO A 25 3.38 -11.08 3.57
CA PRO A 25 2.82 -12.19 2.80
C PRO A 25 2.56 -11.87 1.32
N GLY A 26 2.42 -10.60 0.95
CA GLY A 26 2.31 -10.15 -0.45
C GLY A 26 3.60 -10.39 -1.24
N CYS A 27 4.75 -10.42 -0.58
CA CYS A 27 6.04 -10.56 -1.25
C CYS A 27 6.36 -12.01 -1.69
N THR A 28 5.69 -13.02 -1.14
CA THR A 28 5.97 -14.46 -1.38
C THR A 28 5.95 -14.84 -2.87
N ASN A 29 5.00 -14.27 -3.63
CA ASN A 29 4.80 -14.52 -5.06
C ASN A 29 5.01 -13.25 -5.90
N CYS A 30 5.69 -12.25 -5.35
CA CYS A 30 5.86 -10.94 -6.00
C CYS A 30 6.39 -11.08 -7.44
N TYR A 31 5.67 -10.48 -8.40
CA TYR A 31 5.98 -10.58 -9.83
C TYR A 31 7.41 -10.09 -10.14
N ALA A 32 7.88 -9.05 -9.45
CA ALA A 32 9.22 -8.51 -9.61
C ALA A 32 10.27 -9.57 -9.27
N MET A 33 10.11 -10.26 -8.12
CA MET A 33 11.00 -11.32 -7.66
C MET A 33 10.97 -12.54 -8.59
N ARG A 34 9.77 -12.98 -8.96
CA ARG A 34 9.56 -14.25 -9.65
C ARG A 34 9.84 -14.19 -11.15
N ARG A 35 9.68 -13.03 -11.78
CA ARG A 35 9.57 -12.93 -13.25
C ARG A 35 10.44 -11.84 -13.86
N VAL A 36 10.51 -10.68 -13.24
CA VAL A 36 11.17 -9.52 -13.84
C VAL A 36 12.65 -9.48 -13.49
N ALA A 37 12.98 -9.49 -12.19
CA ALA A 37 14.35 -9.42 -11.71
C ALA A 37 15.26 -10.54 -12.24
N PRO A 38 14.82 -11.81 -12.38
CA PRO A 38 15.67 -12.85 -12.98
C PRO A 38 16.09 -12.54 -14.42
N ARG A 39 15.16 -11.99 -15.22
CA ARG A 39 15.44 -11.61 -16.62
C ARG A 39 16.37 -10.41 -16.71
N LEU A 40 16.17 -9.41 -15.84
CA LEU A 40 17.01 -8.21 -15.80
C LEU A 40 18.41 -8.51 -15.21
N ALA A 41 18.49 -9.39 -14.21
CA ALA A 41 19.77 -9.83 -13.64
C ALA A 41 20.63 -10.62 -14.64
N ALA A 42 19.98 -11.32 -15.59
CA ALA A 42 20.66 -12.02 -16.68
C ALA A 42 21.01 -11.12 -17.88
N ASN A 43 20.51 -9.89 -17.92
CA ASN A 43 20.74 -8.97 -19.03
C ASN A 43 21.95 -8.06 -18.75
N PRO A 44 23.03 -8.13 -19.56
CA PRO A 44 24.22 -7.28 -19.38
C PRO A 44 23.93 -5.77 -19.46
N ALA A 45 22.85 -5.35 -20.11
CA ALA A 45 22.45 -3.95 -20.19
C ALA A 45 21.83 -3.41 -18.87
N THR A 46 21.57 -4.28 -17.89
CA THR A 46 21.00 -3.90 -16.59
C THR A 46 21.87 -4.46 -15.43
N PRO A 47 23.15 -4.06 -15.35
CA PRO A 47 24.12 -4.66 -14.42
C PRO A 47 23.76 -4.46 -12.94
N HIS A 48 22.99 -3.43 -12.59
CA HIS A 48 22.53 -3.18 -11.22
C HIS A 48 21.53 -4.24 -10.71
N TYR A 49 20.93 -5.06 -11.59
CA TYR A 49 20.13 -6.21 -11.15
C TYR A 49 20.97 -7.45 -10.83
N ALA A 50 22.26 -7.47 -11.17
CA ALA A 50 23.11 -8.65 -11.00
C ALA A 50 23.21 -9.07 -9.52
N GLY A 51 22.81 -10.30 -9.22
CA GLY A 51 22.84 -10.87 -7.88
C GLY A 51 21.72 -10.39 -6.93
N THR A 52 20.72 -9.64 -7.43
CA THR A 52 19.55 -9.24 -6.63
C THR A 52 18.61 -10.41 -6.34
N VAL A 53 18.62 -11.45 -7.18
CA VAL A 53 17.84 -12.67 -7.03
C VAL A 53 18.70 -13.91 -7.18
N LYS A 54 18.26 -15.02 -6.59
CA LYS A 54 18.85 -16.36 -6.75
C LYS A 54 17.76 -17.42 -6.95
N PRO A 55 18.04 -18.53 -7.67
CA PRO A 55 17.10 -19.63 -7.78
C PRO A 55 16.90 -20.34 -6.43
N SER A 56 15.70 -20.88 -6.20
CA SER A 56 15.36 -21.77 -5.08
C SER A 56 14.42 -22.87 -5.55
N LYS A 57 14.16 -23.87 -4.70
CA LYS A 57 13.18 -24.95 -4.99
C LYS A 57 11.78 -24.41 -5.32
N ALA A 58 11.40 -23.29 -4.72
CA ALA A 58 10.09 -22.68 -4.91
C ALA A 58 10.05 -21.67 -6.07
N GLY A 59 11.18 -21.39 -6.75
CA GLY A 59 11.35 -20.31 -7.72
C GLY A 59 12.39 -19.28 -7.29
N TYR A 60 12.55 -18.19 -8.04
CA TYR A 60 13.51 -17.14 -7.67
C TYR A 60 13.10 -16.43 -6.37
N VAL A 61 14.11 -16.13 -5.54
CA VAL A 61 13.96 -15.37 -4.30
C VAL A 61 14.93 -14.20 -4.29
N TRP A 62 14.52 -13.11 -3.64
CA TRP A 62 15.40 -11.98 -3.37
C TRP A 62 16.60 -12.41 -2.51
N THR A 63 17.76 -11.79 -2.76
CA THR A 63 18.97 -11.99 -1.95
C THR A 63 19.12 -10.95 -0.84
N GLY A 64 18.31 -9.88 -0.85
CA GLY A 64 18.50 -8.68 -0.04
C GLY A 64 19.50 -7.69 -0.64
N LYS A 65 20.28 -8.09 -1.66
CA LYS A 65 21.21 -7.18 -2.33
C LYS A 65 20.46 -6.05 -3.03
N ILE A 66 20.85 -4.82 -2.73
CA ILE A 66 20.42 -3.62 -3.44
C ILE A 66 21.47 -3.23 -4.50
N GLY A 67 21.00 -2.88 -5.69
CA GLY A 67 21.80 -2.35 -6.77
C GLY A 67 21.32 -0.96 -7.19
N ILE A 68 22.26 -0.04 -7.34
CA ILE A 68 21.98 1.32 -7.81
C ILE A 68 22.30 1.37 -9.30
N ALA A 69 21.37 1.90 -10.09
CA ALA A 69 21.53 1.98 -11.53
C ALA A 69 22.62 2.98 -11.94
N SER A 70 23.12 2.86 -13.17
CA SER A 70 24.04 3.84 -13.74
C SER A 70 23.40 5.21 -13.87
N ASP A 71 24.22 6.27 -13.94
CA ASP A 71 23.73 7.64 -14.09
C ASP A 71 22.82 7.83 -15.31
N GLU A 72 23.03 7.03 -16.36
CA GLU A 72 22.17 7.05 -17.53
C GLU A 72 20.72 6.66 -17.22
N VAL A 73 20.53 5.59 -16.43
CA VAL A 73 19.21 5.12 -16.00
C VAL A 73 18.66 6.02 -14.91
N PHE A 74 19.52 6.46 -13.99
CA PHE A 74 19.17 7.32 -12.88
C PHE A 74 18.62 8.67 -13.37
N THR A 75 19.29 9.31 -14.34
CA THR A 75 18.88 10.64 -14.86
C THR A 75 17.84 10.58 -15.97
N LYS A 76 17.26 9.40 -16.24
CA LYS A 76 16.39 9.19 -17.40
C LYS A 76 15.19 10.14 -17.48
N PRO A 77 14.46 10.45 -16.38
CA PRO A 77 13.32 11.36 -16.44
C PRO A 77 13.67 12.76 -16.97
N LEU A 78 14.89 13.26 -16.71
CA LEU A 78 15.34 14.58 -17.18
C LEU A 78 15.36 14.70 -18.71
N ARG A 79 15.34 13.57 -19.44
CA ARG A 79 15.37 13.55 -20.91
C ARG A 79 13.98 13.44 -21.52
N TRP A 80 12.96 13.17 -20.72
CA TRP A 80 11.59 13.00 -21.17
C TRP A 80 10.88 14.35 -21.29
N LYS A 81 10.58 14.75 -22.53
CA LYS A 81 9.96 16.06 -22.81
C LYS A 81 8.44 16.07 -22.64
N ARG A 82 7.77 14.96 -22.99
CA ARG A 82 6.30 14.85 -22.89
C ARG A 82 5.88 14.54 -21.45
N PRO A 83 4.83 15.20 -20.91
CA PRO A 83 4.25 14.83 -19.62
C PRO A 83 3.94 13.34 -19.55
N ARG A 84 4.17 12.76 -18.38
CA ARG A 84 4.01 11.32 -18.12
C ARG A 84 3.59 11.08 -16.67
N MET A 85 2.73 10.08 -16.45
CA MET A 85 2.58 9.38 -15.19
C MET A 85 3.67 8.30 -15.08
N ILE A 86 4.59 8.43 -14.12
CA ILE A 86 5.78 7.58 -13.97
C ILE A 86 5.69 6.80 -12.66
N PHE A 87 5.74 5.48 -12.72
CA PHE A 87 5.89 4.65 -11.53
C PHE A 87 7.38 4.46 -11.18
N VAL A 88 7.75 4.91 -9.98
CA VAL A 88 9.11 4.83 -9.45
C VAL A 88 9.33 3.49 -8.76
N ASN A 89 10.43 2.82 -9.10
CA ASN A 89 10.86 1.55 -8.49
C ASN A 89 9.83 0.42 -8.63
N SER A 90 9.25 0.23 -9.81
CA SER A 90 8.34 -0.88 -10.13
C SER A 90 8.84 -2.29 -9.74
N THR A 91 10.16 -2.50 -9.61
CA THR A 91 10.77 -3.81 -9.29
C THR A 91 11.61 -3.82 -8.01
N SER A 92 11.49 -2.79 -7.18
CA SER A 92 12.26 -2.60 -5.95
C SER A 92 11.41 -1.78 -4.97
N ASP A 93 11.96 -1.41 -3.81
CA ASP A 93 11.29 -0.51 -2.88
C ASP A 93 12.25 0.66 -2.62
N LEU A 94 11.83 1.90 -2.90
CA LEU A 94 12.69 3.08 -2.77
C LEU A 94 13.16 3.30 -1.32
N PHE A 95 12.35 2.86 -0.36
CA PHE A 95 12.62 3.04 1.07
C PHE A 95 13.16 1.75 1.71
N HIS A 96 13.85 0.89 0.94
CA HIS A 96 14.55 -0.27 1.50
C HIS A 96 15.61 0.15 2.52
N GLU A 97 15.73 -0.63 3.60
CA GLU A 97 16.63 -0.34 4.73
C GLU A 97 18.10 -0.13 4.33
N ASP A 98 18.55 -0.92 3.36
CA ASP A 98 19.90 -0.86 2.79
C ASP A 98 20.12 0.21 1.70
N ILE A 99 19.13 1.05 1.39
CA ILE A 99 19.31 2.18 0.46
C ILE A 99 19.74 3.41 1.24
N PRO A 100 20.97 3.93 1.07
CA PRO A 100 21.42 5.14 1.75
C PRO A 100 20.53 6.36 1.47
N ASP A 101 20.36 7.24 2.45
CA ASP A 101 19.52 8.44 2.33
C ASP A 101 19.98 9.36 1.19
N ASP A 102 21.29 9.47 0.92
CA ASP A 102 21.83 10.26 -0.19
C ASP A 102 21.36 9.76 -1.56
N VAL A 103 21.06 8.47 -1.68
CA VAL A 103 20.49 7.89 -2.90
C VAL A 103 19.02 8.27 -3.03
N ILE A 104 18.26 8.24 -1.93
CA ILE A 104 16.86 8.69 -1.90
C ILE A 104 16.80 10.18 -2.24
N ASP A 105 17.72 10.99 -1.70
CA ASP A 105 17.83 12.42 -2.01
C ASP A 105 17.98 12.65 -3.50
N ARG A 106 18.88 11.91 -4.16
CA ARG A 106 19.09 12.02 -5.61
C ARG A 106 17.84 11.65 -6.41
N VAL A 107 17.06 10.65 -5.96
CA VAL A 107 15.80 10.28 -6.62
C VAL A 107 14.80 11.43 -6.52
N PHE A 108 14.62 12.00 -5.32
CA PHE A 108 13.73 13.15 -5.11
C PHE A 108 14.18 14.40 -5.88
N ALA A 109 15.49 14.65 -5.98
CA ALA A 109 16.04 15.74 -6.80
C ALA A 109 15.60 15.62 -8.27
N VAL A 110 15.68 14.43 -8.86
CA VAL A 110 15.23 14.19 -10.24
C VAL A 110 13.73 14.43 -10.38
N MET A 111 12.93 14.01 -9.39
CA MET A 111 11.47 14.23 -9.42
C MET A 111 11.11 15.72 -9.33
N ALA A 112 11.80 16.48 -8.46
CA ALA A 112 11.63 17.92 -8.31
C ALA A 112 12.05 18.69 -9.59
N LEU A 113 13.11 18.25 -10.26
CA LEU A 113 13.59 18.83 -11.52
C LEU A 113 12.71 18.50 -12.73
N CYS A 114 11.71 17.62 -12.58
CA CYS A 114 10.81 17.20 -13.65
C CYS A 114 9.34 17.54 -13.34
N PRO A 115 8.97 18.82 -13.15
CA PRO A 115 7.60 19.21 -12.78
C PRO A 115 6.55 18.89 -13.85
N GLN A 116 6.97 18.67 -15.11
CA GLN A 116 6.10 18.23 -16.19
C GLN A 116 5.64 16.77 -16.06
N HIS A 117 6.25 15.98 -15.18
CA HIS A 117 5.86 14.59 -14.93
C HIS A 117 5.24 14.43 -13.56
N THR A 118 4.34 13.47 -13.44
CA THR A 118 3.80 13.02 -12.17
C THR A 118 4.46 11.70 -11.80
N PHE A 119 5.07 11.65 -10.62
CA PHE A 119 5.74 10.46 -10.10
C PHE A 119 4.88 9.78 -9.05
N GLN A 120 4.73 8.47 -9.17
CA GLN A 120 4.05 7.63 -8.20
C GLN A 120 5.12 6.81 -7.47
N VAL A 121 5.20 6.96 -6.14
CA VAL A 121 6.12 6.20 -5.29
C VAL A 121 5.28 5.29 -4.41
N LEU A 122 5.53 3.98 -4.48
CA LEU A 122 4.82 2.97 -3.70
C LEU A 122 5.82 2.20 -2.84
N THR A 123 5.50 2.02 -1.56
CA THR A 123 6.39 1.30 -0.62
C THR A 123 5.62 0.34 0.30
N LYS A 124 6.33 -0.66 0.82
CA LYS A 124 5.88 -1.47 1.98
C LYS A 124 6.58 -1.08 3.28
N ARG A 125 7.47 -0.08 3.24
CA ARG A 125 8.27 0.42 4.36
C ARG A 125 7.81 1.83 4.74
N SER A 126 6.52 1.94 5.07
CA SER A 126 5.84 3.21 5.38
C SER A 126 6.55 4.00 6.47
N LYS A 127 6.99 3.31 7.53
CA LYS A 127 7.71 3.93 8.64
C LYS A 127 8.99 4.61 8.19
N ARG A 128 9.81 3.93 7.38
CA ARG A 128 11.05 4.52 6.84
C ARG A 128 10.78 5.67 5.89
N MET A 129 9.76 5.55 5.04
CA MET A 129 9.31 6.66 4.19
C MET A 129 8.94 7.88 5.03
N ARG A 130 8.14 7.69 6.08
CA ARG A 130 7.73 8.75 7.00
C ARG A 130 8.94 9.36 7.70
N GLU A 131 9.76 8.54 8.35
CA GLU A 131 10.96 8.98 9.07
C GLU A 131 11.88 9.81 8.20
N TYR A 132 12.15 9.35 6.97
CA TYR A 132 12.89 10.13 5.98
C TYR A 132 12.15 11.44 5.72
N LEU A 133 10.88 11.39 5.32
CA LEU A 133 10.09 12.54 4.88
C LEU A 133 9.72 13.56 5.98
N THR A 134 9.93 13.23 7.25
CA THR A 134 9.64 14.10 8.41
C THR A 134 10.85 14.34 9.30
N ALA A 135 12.05 13.92 8.91
CA ALA A 135 13.23 14.12 9.74
C ALA A 135 13.44 15.62 10.05
N PHE A 136 14.13 15.96 11.14
CA PHE A 136 14.57 17.31 11.53
C PHE A 136 16.10 17.43 11.45
N ASP A 137 16.64 18.62 11.11
CA ASP A 137 18.07 18.90 11.23
C ASP A 137 18.47 19.23 12.68
N ASP A 138 19.78 19.30 12.93
CA ASP A 138 20.35 19.54 14.26
C ASP A 138 19.98 20.91 14.86
N HIS A 139 19.32 21.79 14.08
CA HIS A 139 18.83 23.09 14.52
C HIS A 139 17.33 23.10 14.84
N GLY A 140 16.68 21.92 14.87
CA GLY A 140 15.24 21.81 15.13
C GLY A 140 14.38 22.38 14.00
N GLN A 141 14.99 22.72 12.87
CA GLN A 141 14.26 22.96 11.63
C GLN A 141 14.01 21.60 10.99
N GLY A 142 12.89 21.40 10.29
CA GLY A 142 12.69 20.16 9.52
C GLY A 142 13.95 19.91 8.68
N LYS A 143 14.48 18.68 8.64
CA LYS A 143 15.62 18.27 7.81
C LYS A 143 15.10 18.55 6.41
N ARG A 144 15.45 19.72 5.90
CA ARG A 144 15.27 20.05 4.50
C ARG A 144 16.23 19.09 3.83
N PHE A 145 15.68 18.05 3.24
CA PHE A 145 16.43 17.04 2.52
C PHE A 145 17.52 17.69 1.69
N ALA A 146 18.70 17.07 1.58
CA ALA A 146 19.82 17.70 0.88
C ALA A 146 19.42 18.13 -0.55
N TRP A 147 18.48 17.41 -1.19
CA TRP A 147 17.95 17.75 -2.52
C TRP A 147 17.20 19.08 -2.62
N ALA A 148 16.69 19.66 -1.53
CA ALA A 148 16.03 20.97 -1.56
C ALA A 148 16.99 22.09 -2.00
N ASN A 149 18.30 21.88 -1.84
CA ASN A 149 19.37 22.76 -2.30
C ASN A 149 19.92 22.39 -3.69
N ALA A 150 19.23 21.56 -4.49
CA ALA A 150 19.75 21.02 -5.76
C ALA A 150 19.29 21.78 -7.03
N VAL A 151 18.49 22.84 -6.89
CA VAL A 151 17.92 23.59 -8.02
C VAL A 151 18.42 25.04 -7.95
N PRO A 152 18.98 25.66 -9.01
CA PRO A 152 19.25 27.11 -9.00
C PRO A 152 18.05 27.95 -9.48
N LEU A 153 17.95 29.18 -8.96
CA LEU A 153 17.00 30.22 -9.41
C LEU A 153 17.22 30.62 -10.88
N GLY A 154 16.13 30.66 -11.66
CA GLY A 154 15.97 31.64 -12.75
C GLY A 154 16.52 31.31 -14.15
N GLU A 155 17.25 30.22 -14.36
CA GLU A 155 17.70 29.84 -15.70
C GLU A 155 17.34 28.39 -16.06
N TRP A 156 16.40 28.26 -17.00
CA TRP A 156 16.17 27.04 -17.76
C TRP A 156 16.88 27.17 -19.12
N PRO A 157 17.64 26.16 -19.58
CA PRO A 157 17.75 24.81 -19.01
C PRO A 157 18.94 24.63 -18.06
N VAL A 158 18.70 23.99 -16.92
CA VAL A 158 19.76 23.45 -16.05
C VAL A 158 20.67 22.58 -16.91
N SER A 159 21.93 22.99 -17.07
CA SER A 159 22.86 22.21 -17.88
C SER A 159 23.03 20.80 -17.28
N LYS A 160 23.19 19.79 -18.14
CA LYS A 160 23.45 18.39 -17.76
C LYS A 160 24.59 18.25 -16.73
N HIS A 161 25.54 19.18 -16.70
CA HIS A 161 26.65 19.23 -15.74
C HIS A 161 26.21 19.57 -14.30
N HIS A 162 25.25 20.48 -14.12
CA HIS A 162 24.78 20.90 -12.78
C HIS A 162 23.95 19.82 -12.08
N ALA A 163 23.10 19.10 -12.84
CA ALA A 163 22.37 17.95 -12.32
C ALA A 163 23.31 16.79 -11.93
N LEU A 164 24.41 16.62 -12.66
CA LEU A 164 25.43 15.60 -12.37
C LEU A 164 26.24 15.92 -11.10
N ALA A 165 26.47 17.20 -10.78
CA ALA A 165 27.19 17.58 -9.55
C ALA A 165 26.44 17.20 -8.24
N PHE A 166 25.11 17.11 -8.25
CA PHE A 166 24.31 16.64 -7.11
C PHE A 166 24.08 15.11 -7.14
N ILE A 167 24.10 14.53 -8.34
CA ILE A 167 23.85 13.10 -8.59
C ILE A 167 25.13 12.27 -8.50
N HIS A 168 26.34 12.84 -8.59
CA HIS A 168 27.57 12.07 -8.42
C HIS A 168 27.94 11.89 -6.94
N ARG A 169 28.46 10.68 -6.63
CA ARG A 169 28.86 10.21 -5.29
C ARG A 169 29.97 11.07 -4.65
N ASP A 170 30.66 11.89 -5.44
CA ASP A 170 31.87 12.64 -5.06
C ASP A 170 31.60 14.16 -4.89
N SER A 171 30.35 14.56 -4.62
CA SER A 171 29.98 15.98 -4.48
C SER A 171 30.46 16.59 -3.15
N THR A 172 31.28 17.64 -3.22
CA THR A 172 31.81 18.33 -2.02
C THR A 172 30.76 19.26 -1.39
N PRO A 173 30.84 19.54 -0.07
CA PRO A 173 29.95 20.49 0.61
C PRO A 173 29.88 21.87 -0.07
N GLU A 174 31.01 22.35 -0.63
CA GLU A 174 31.12 23.64 -1.31
C GLU A 174 30.34 23.65 -2.64
N HIS A 175 30.26 22.52 -3.35
CA HIS A 175 29.44 22.38 -4.55
C HIS A 175 27.94 22.44 -4.24
N ARG A 176 27.52 22.01 -3.05
CA ARG A 176 26.11 22.04 -2.62
C ARG A 176 25.64 23.44 -2.21
N ALA A 177 26.56 24.29 -1.75
CA ALA A 177 26.27 25.66 -1.32
C ALA A 177 25.98 26.64 -2.48
N LEU A 178 26.31 26.27 -3.71
CA LEU A 178 26.19 27.12 -4.90
C LEU A 178 24.77 27.17 -5.53
N TYR A 179 23.84 26.31 -5.11
CA TYR A 179 22.51 26.18 -5.73
C TYR A 179 21.39 26.51 -4.73
N CYS A 180 21.12 27.81 -4.54
CA CYS A 180 19.90 28.27 -3.87
C CYS A 180 18.79 28.49 -4.91
N ALA A 181 17.80 27.60 -4.96
CA ALA A 181 16.51 27.82 -5.62
C ALA A 181 15.57 28.59 -4.68
N PRO A 182 14.46 29.16 -5.18
CA PRO A 182 13.36 29.46 -4.27
C PRO A 182 12.86 28.13 -3.70
N GLU A 183 12.46 28.09 -2.43
CA GLU A 183 12.03 26.86 -1.77
C GLU A 183 10.99 26.13 -2.66
N PRO A 184 11.28 24.90 -3.15
CA PRO A 184 10.30 24.16 -3.93
C PRO A 184 9.05 23.96 -3.06
N ALA A 185 7.87 24.09 -3.67
CA ALA A 185 6.62 23.85 -2.96
C ALA A 185 6.68 22.47 -2.28
N TRP A 186 6.50 22.45 -0.96
CA TRP A 186 6.53 21.23 -0.15
C TRP A 186 5.15 20.97 0.44
N PRO A 187 4.63 19.73 0.35
CA PRO A 187 5.15 18.57 -0.38
C PRO A 187 5.22 18.80 -1.90
N LEU A 188 6.12 18.09 -2.60
CA LEU A 188 6.26 18.22 -4.06
C LEU A 188 4.92 17.94 -4.75
N PRO A 189 4.33 18.91 -5.48
CA PRO A 189 2.99 18.76 -6.08
C PRO A 189 2.88 17.63 -7.11
N ASN A 190 4.01 17.27 -7.73
CA ASN A 190 4.09 16.26 -8.77
C ASN A 190 4.53 14.87 -8.27
N VAL A 191 4.68 14.68 -6.95
CA VAL A 191 5.08 13.40 -6.34
C VAL A 191 3.95 12.86 -5.48
N TRP A 192 3.36 11.75 -5.92
CA TRP A 192 2.33 11.01 -5.22
C TRP A 192 2.98 9.91 -4.38
N LEU A 193 2.61 9.83 -3.11
CA LEU A 193 3.15 8.85 -2.18
C LEU A 193 2.08 7.83 -1.84
N GLY A 194 2.46 6.57 -1.80
CA GLY A 194 1.55 5.50 -1.48
C GLY A 194 2.18 4.33 -0.77
N VAL A 195 1.32 3.55 -0.12
CA VAL A 195 1.68 2.30 0.55
C VAL A 195 0.95 1.12 -0.05
N SER A 196 1.59 -0.06 -0.06
CA SER A 196 0.87 -1.30 -0.35
C SER A 196 0.32 -1.90 0.94
N ALA A 197 -0.93 -2.37 0.92
CA ALA A 197 -1.54 -3.12 2.01
C ALA A 197 -2.23 -4.37 1.46
N GLU A 198 -1.85 -5.55 1.97
CA GLU A 198 -2.42 -6.81 1.49
C GLU A 198 -3.68 -7.24 2.25
N ASP A 199 -3.84 -6.78 3.47
CA ASP A 199 -4.92 -7.14 4.39
C ASP A 199 -5.05 -6.04 5.48
N GLN A 200 -6.08 -6.16 6.33
CA GLN A 200 -6.35 -5.20 7.40
C GLN A 200 -5.13 -4.91 8.27
N ALA A 201 -4.39 -5.94 8.70
CA ALA A 201 -3.25 -5.75 9.60
C ALA A 201 -2.16 -4.87 8.98
N ARG A 202 -1.92 -5.01 7.66
CA ARG A 202 -0.95 -4.17 6.95
C ARG A 202 -1.51 -2.78 6.64
N ALA A 203 -2.83 -2.64 6.50
CA ALA A 203 -3.48 -1.33 6.38
C ALA A 203 -3.37 -0.55 7.70
N ASP A 204 -3.70 -1.19 8.82
CA ASP A 204 -3.57 -0.66 10.20
C ASP A 204 -2.12 -0.24 10.51
N GLU A 205 -1.13 -0.99 10.02
CA GLU A 205 0.28 -0.66 10.17
C GLU A 205 0.70 0.54 9.30
N ARG A 206 0.37 0.53 8.00
CA ARG A 206 1.05 1.38 6.99
C ARG A 206 0.29 2.62 6.59
N VAL A 207 -1.04 2.59 6.60
CA VAL A 207 -1.85 3.75 6.19
C VAL A 207 -1.69 4.90 7.19
N PRO A 208 -1.69 4.69 8.53
CA PRO A 208 -1.46 5.78 9.48
C PRO A 208 -0.12 6.50 9.27
N ASP A 209 0.94 5.78 8.93
CA ASP A 209 2.23 6.38 8.56
C ASP A 209 2.13 7.25 7.31
N LEU A 210 1.41 6.80 6.28
CA LEU A 210 1.18 7.59 5.07
C LEU A 210 0.37 8.85 5.35
N LEU A 211 -0.66 8.78 6.19
CA LEU A 211 -1.46 9.94 6.59
C LEU A 211 -0.61 10.95 7.37
N ALA A 212 0.31 10.48 8.21
CA ALA A 212 1.26 11.32 8.94
C ALA A 212 2.46 11.81 8.09
N THR A 213 2.58 11.36 6.84
CA THR A 213 3.66 11.75 5.92
C THR A 213 3.24 12.98 5.09
N PRO A 214 4.11 13.99 4.90
CA PRO A 214 3.86 15.09 3.97
C PRO A 214 3.75 14.57 2.54
N ALA A 215 2.57 14.69 1.93
CA ALA A 215 2.29 14.23 0.58
C ALA A 215 1.26 15.14 -0.08
N SER A 216 1.46 15.42 -1.37
CA SER A 216 0.48 16.16 -2.19
C SER A 216 -0.72 15.29 -2.55
N ILE A 217 -0.47 14.01 -2.82
CA ILE A 217 -1.46 12.96 -3.04
C ILE A 217 -1.03 11.71 -2.26
N ARG A 218 -1.97 11.11 -1.53
CA ARG A 218 -1.83 9.87 -0.78
C ARG A 218 -2.65 8.77 -1.44
N PHE A 219 -2.01 7.68 -1.83
CA PHE A 219 -2.72 6.55 -2.41
C PHE A 219 -2.40 5.22 -1.73
N VAL A 220 -3.35 4.30 -1.75
CA VAL A 220 -3.14 2.92 -1.30
C VAL A 220 -3.23 1.99 -2.50
N SER A 221 -2.22 1.13 -2.65
CA SER A 221 -2.29 -0.03 -3.53
C SER A 221 -2.63 -1.25 -2.69
N ALA A 222 -3.90 -1.63 -2.64
CA ALA A 222 -4.35 -2.84 -1.98
C ALA A 222 -4.03 -4.07 -2.84
N GLU A 223 -2.73 -4.34 -3.03
CA GLU A 223 -2.21 -5.33 -3.98
C GLU A 223 -0.96 -6.10 -3.47
N PRO A 224 -0.92 -7.44 -3.63
CA PRO A 224 -2.10 -8.28 -3.89
C PRO A 224 -3.07 -8.21 -2.70
N LEU A 225 -4.37 -8.09 -2.95
CA LEU A 225 -5.36 -8.16 -1.88
C LEU A 225 -5.52 -9.61 -1.41
N LEU A 226 -5.08 -9.87 -0.18
CA LEU A 226 -5.07 -11.19 0.46
C LEU A 226 -6.10 -11.32 1.59
N GLY A 227 -6.74 -10.21 1.97
CA GLY A 227 -7.82 -10.17 2.96
C GLY A 227 -8.68 -8.92 2.80
N PRO A 228 -9.80 -8.83 3.56
CA PRO A 228 -10.60 -7.61 3.60
C PRO A 228 -9.79 -6.46 4.22
N ILE A 229 -10.13 -5.24 3.79
CA ILE A 229 -9.66 -3.99 4.39
C ILE A 229 -10.86 -3.07 4.58
N ASP A 230 -11.00 -2.55 5.78
CA ASP A 230 -11.90 -1.45 6.13
C ASP A 230 -11.04 -0.19 6.36
N PHE A 231 -11.16 0.76 5.43
CA PHE A 231 -10.45 2.04 5.50
C PHE A 231 -11.19 3.08 6.35
N GLU A 232 -12.42 2.80 6.78
CA GLU A 232 -13.20 3.69 7.64
C GLU A 232 -12.87 3.47 9.13
N THR A 233 -12.27 2.32 9.49
CA THR A 233 -12.00 1.93 10.88
C THR A 233 -10.61 1.33 11.10
N LEU A 234 -9.56 1.95 10.55
CA LEU A 234 -8.18 1.50 10.80
C LEU A 234 -7.84 1.61 12.28
N CYS A 235 -7.17 0.61 12.85
CA CYS A 235 -6.87 0.57 14.28
C CYS A 235 -5.35 0.65 14.55
N THR A 236 -4.91 1.64 15.32
CA THR A 236 -3.50 1.78 15.74
C THR A 236 -3.23 1.18 17.13
N GLY A 237 -4.22 0.51 17.72
CA GLY A 237 -4.19 -0.05 19.07
C GLY A 237 -4.79 0.86 20.14
N TRP A 238 -4.73 2.18 19.95
CA TRP A 238 -5.28 3.19 20.88
C TRP A 238 -6.22 4.19 20.21
N GLU A 239 -6.29 4.17 18.87
CA GLU A 239 -7.05 5.11 18.05
C GLU A 239 -7.67 4.37 16.86
N PHE A 240 -8.81 4.88 16.40
CA PHE A 240 -9.43 4.50 15.14
C PHE A 240 -9.32 5.62 14.12
N ILE A 241 -9.13 5.29 12.85
CA ILE A 241 -8.99 6.28 11.77
C ILE A 241 -9.93 5.92 10.62
N ASP A 242 -10.81 6.86 10.28
CA ASP A 242 -11.50 6.90 8.98
C ASP A 242 -10.56 7.60 7.98
N ALA A 243 -9.77 6.79 7.28
CA ALA A 243 -8.76 7.26 6.34
C ALA A 243 -9.38 7.85 5.06
N LEU A 244 -10.67 7.61 4.79
CA LEU A 244 -11.36 8.14 3.62
C LEU A 244 -11.93 9.53 3.88
N LYS A 245 -12.45 9.75 5.10
CA LYS A 245 -13.02 11.04 5.53
C LYS A 245 -12.00 11.95 6.23
N GLY A 246 -10.86 11.42 6.66
CA GLY A 246 -9.81 12.18 7.35
C GLY A 246 -10.18 12.47 8.80
N MET A 247 -10.71 11.47 9.50
CA MET A 247 -11.15 11.59 10.89
C MET A 247 -10.44 10.56 11.77
N ARG A 248 -9.99 10.98 12.95
CA ARG A 248 -9.41 10.11 13.98
C ARG A 248 -10.26 10.15 15.23
N TYR A 249 -10.40 9.00 15.87
CA TYR A 249 -11.18 8.79 17.09
C TYR A 249 -10.27 8.16 18.16
N HIS A 250 -10.34 8.68 19.38
CA HIS A 250 -9.63 8.10 20.52
C HIS A 250 -10.63 7.42 21.46
N ASP A 251 -10.32 6.19 21.87
CA ASP A 251 -11.04 5.54 22.98
C ASP A 251 -10.61 6.22 24.28
N ALA A 252 -11.35 7.25 24.69
CA ALA A 252 -11.12 7.91 25.96
C ALA A 252 -11.86 7.15 27.08
N PRO A 253 -11.18 6.68 28.13
CA PRO A 253 -11.87 6.10 29.28
C PRO A 253 -12.76 7.17 29.94
N GLU A 254 -13.93 6.77 30.43
CA GLU A 254 -14.82 7.69 31.16
C GLU A 254 -14.04 8.42 32.27
N PRO A 255 -14.25 9.74 32.47
CA PRO A 255 -15.34 10.59 31.96
C PRO A 255 -15.01 11.42 30.70
N TYR A 256 -13.91 11.12 30.01
CA TYR A 256 -13.46 11.92 28.88
C TYR A 256 -14.30 11.61 27.63
N VAL A 257 -14.78 12.67 26.96
CA VAL A 257 -15.45 12.53 25.66
C VAL A 257 -14.41 12.10 24.64
N GLY A 258 -14.66 11.02 23.89
CA GLY A 258 -13.80 10.60 22.80
C GLY A 258 -13.51 11.78 21.86
N ALA A 259 -12.23 12.16 21.75
CA ALA A 259 -11.84 13.25 20.89
C ALA A 259 -11.96 12.79 19.43
N THR A 260 -12.66 13.60 18.64
CA THR A 260 -12.69 13.45 17.18
C THR A 260 -11.79 14.53 16.60
N GLU A 261 -10.70 14.11 15.97
CA GLU A 261 -9.70 15.01 15.39
C GLU A 261 -9.66 14.86 13.88
N THR A 262 -9.57 15.98 13.16
CA THR A 262 -9.33 15.95 11.72
C THR A 262 -7.90 15.53 11.45
N CYS A 263 -7.70 14.61 10.51
CA CYS A 263 -6.39 14.21 10.03
C CYS A 263 -6.34 14.22 8.49
N ALA A 264 -5.16 13.91 7.92
CA ALA A 264 -5.06 13.70 6.48
C ALA A 264 -5.94 12.52 6.04
N LYS A 265 -6.35 12.53 4.77
CA LYS A 265 -7.12 11.45 4.15
C LYS A 265 -6.41 10.84 2.95
N LEU A 266 -6.91 9.71 2.48
CA LEU A 266 -6.52 9.08 1.23
C LEU A 266 -7.20 9.78 0.05
N ASP A 267 -6.43 9.97 -1.01
CA ASP A 267 -6.86 10.63 -2.24
C ASP A 267 -7.19 9.62 -3.35
N TRP A 268 -6.67 8.39 -3.27
CA TRP A 268 -6.91 7.35 -4.28
C TRP A 268 -6.66 5.94 -3.74
N ILE A 269 -7.50 4.98 -4.14
CA ILE A 269 -7.30 3.56 -3.82
C ILE A 269 -7.28 2.71 -5.09
N ILE A 270 -6.24 1.90 -5.21
CA ILE A 270 -6.05 0.89 -6.25
C ILE A 270 -6.25 -0.48 -5.62
N VAL A 271 -7.06 -1.35 -6.23
CA VAL A 271 -7.32 -2.71 -5.74
C VAL A 271 -7.09 -3.74 -6.83
N GLY A 272 -6.40 -4.82 -6.47
CA GLY A 272 -6.19 -5.93 -7.39
C GLY A 272 -5.61 -7.18 -6.75
N GLY A 273 -5.93 -8.31 -7.39
CA GLY A 273 -5.41 -9.63 -7.05
C GLY A 273 -3.96 -9.83 -7.49
N GLU A 274 -3.39 -10.94 -7.04
CA GLU A 274 -2.02 -11.32 -7.36
C GLU A 274 -1.81 -11.55 -8.86
N SER A 275 -0.62 -11.19 -9.37
CA SER A 275 -0.34 -11.22 -10.81
C SER A 275 0.31 -12.52 -11.28
N GLY A 276 -0.26 -13.10 -12.34
CA GLY A 276 0.31 -14.14 -13.18
C GLY A 276 0.11 -15.59 -12.68
N PRO A 277 0.48 -16.62 -13.49
CA PRO A 277 0.29 -18.04 -13.21
C PRO A 277 0.50 -18.47 -11.77
N GLY A 278 -0.52 -19.14 -11.22
CA GLY A 278 -0.54 -19.64 -9.85
C GLY A 278 -0.74 -18.54 -8.82
N ALA A 279 -1.24 -17.37 -9.24
CA ALA A 279 -1.63 -16.29 -8.35
C ALA A 279 -2.67 -16.76 -7.35
N ARG A 280 -2.57 -16.25 -6.12
CA ARG A 280 -3.56 -16.51 -5.09
C ARG A 280 -4.92 -15.90 -5.48
N PRO A 281 -6.04 -16.62 -5.25
CA PRO A 281 -7.37 -16.11 -5.53
C PRO A 281 -7.72 -14.98 -4.56
N MET A 282 -8.27 -13.88 -5.08
CA MET A 282 -8.80 -12.75 -4.30
C MET A 282 -10.32 -12.84 -4.25
N ARG A 283 -10.93 -12.80 -3.06
CA ARG A 283 -12.40 -12.87 -2.95
C ARG A 283 -13.05 -11.59 -3.48
N PRO A 284 -14.10 -11.69 -4.33
CA PRO A 284 -14.74 -10.51 -4.88
C PRO A 284 -15.40 -9.57 -3.88
N ASP A 285 -15.89 -10.12 -2.76
CA ASP A 285 -16.53 -9.32 -1.71
C ASP A 285 -15.59 -8.28 -1.11
N TRP A 286 -14.28 -8.57 -1.03
CA TRP A 286 -13.29 -7.64 -0.47
C TRP A 286 -13.13 -6.39 -1.33
N THR A 287 -12.98 -6.55 -2.65
CA THR A 287 -12.86 -5.39 -3.55
C THR A 287 -14.18 -4.63 -3.70
N ARG A 288 -15.33 -5.32 -3.65
CA ARG A 288 -16.66 -4.67 -3.65
C ARG A 288 -16.85 -3.81 -2.40
N SER A 289 -16.47 -4.33 -1.23
CA SER A 289 -16.50 -3.57 0.02
C SER A 289 -15.65 -2.29 -0.09
N ILE A 290 -14.40 -2.39 -0.54
CA ILE A 290 -13.51 -1.22 -0.69
C ILE A 290 -14.08 -0.21 -1.71
N ARG A 291 -14.64 -0.69 -2.83
CA ARG A 291 -15.31 0.18 -3.82
C ARG A 291 -16.46 0.96 -3.18
N ASP A 292 -17.28 0.28 -2.38
CA ASP A 292 -18.47 0.88 -1.78
C ASP A 292 -18.09 1.88 -0.67
N GLN A 293 -17.05 1.59 0.12
CA GLN A 293 -16.43 2.55 1.06
C GLN A 293 -15.94 3.82 0.31
N CYS A 294 -15.16 3.63 -0.76
CA CYS A 294 -14.68 4.73 -1.62
C CYS A 294 -15.83 5.57 -2.20
N ALA A 295 -16.87 4.90 -2.72
CA ALA A 295 -18.05 5.58 -3.28
C ALA A 295 -18.80 6.39 -2.21
N GLY A 296 -18.94 5.86 -0.99
CA GLY A 296 -19.54 6.56 0.14
C GLY A 296 -18.77 7.81 0.59
N ALA A 297 -17.44 7.80 0.45
CA ALA A 297 -16.57 8.91 0.84
C ALA A 297 -16.17 9.86 -0.31
N GLY A 298 -16.53 9.54 -1.56
CA GLY A 298 -16.11 10.29 -2.75
C GLY A 298 -14.62 10.17 -3.06
N VAL A 299 -13.97 9.08 -2.65
CA VAL A 299 -12.56 8.80 -2.93
C VAL A 299 -12.46 8.00 -4.23
N PRO A 300 -11.63 8.43 -5.21
CA PRO A 300 -11.36 7.66 -6.41
C PRO A 300 -10.97 6.21 -6.13
N PHE A 301 -11.53 5.29 -6.91
CA PHE A 301 -11.29 3.85 -6.82
C PHE A 301 -10.91 3.30 -8.20
N PHE A 302 -9.82 2.54 -8.26
CA PHE A 302 -9.39 1.84 -9.47
C PHE A 302 -9.27 0.34 -9.21
N PHE A 303 -10.04 -0.45 -9.96
CA PHE A 303 -9.93 -1.90 -9.94
C PHE A 303 -9.03 -2.37 -11.08
N LYS A 304 -7.97 -3.10 -10.73
CA LYS A 304 -6.98 -3.61 -11.69
C LYS A 304 -7.36 -4.99 -12.20
N GLN A 305 -7.40 -6.01 -11.32
CA GLN A 305 -7.61 -7.40 -11.74
C GLN A 305 -8.07 -8.30 -10.59
N TRP A 306 -8.61 -9.48 -10.93
CA TRP A 306 -9.09 -10.49 -9.97
C TRP A 306 -8.01 -11.46 -9.46
N GLY A 307 -6.85 -11.53 -10.12
CA GLY A 307 -5.90 -12.63 -9.94
C GLY A 307 -6.44 -13.92 -10.58
N GLU A 308 -6.29 -15.07 -9.91
CA GLU A 308 -6.81 -16.38 -10.38
C GLU A 308 -8.15 -16.74 -9.70
N TRP A 309 -8.95 -15.76 -9.30
CA TRP A 309 -10.31 -16.04 -8.83
C TRP A 309 -11.14 -16.60 -10.00
N LEU A 310 -11.84 -17.71 -9.74
CA LEU A 310 -12.80 -18.31 -10.66
C LEU A 310 -14.19 -18.25 -10.01
N ASP A 311 -15.19 -17.83 -10.77
CA ASP A 311 -16.58 -18.02 -10.36
C ASP A 311 -16.99 -19.51 -10.45
N ALA A 312 -18.21 -19.82 -9.98
CA ALA A 312 -18.68 -21.20 -9.93
C ALA A 312 -18.70 -21.85 -11.31
N ASP A 313 -19.17 -21.13 -12.33
CA ASP A 313 -19.31 -21.66 -13.69
C ASP A 313 -17.95 -21.87 -14.34
N GLN A 314 -17.02 -20.93 -14.18
CA GLN A 314 -15.63 -21.06 -14.62
C GLN A 314 -14.88 -22.18 -13.90
N LEU A 315 -15.19 -22.38 -12.61
CA LEU A 315 -14.68 -23.50 -11.84
C LEU A 315 -15.21 -24.83 -12.38
N PHE A 316 -16.52 -24.93 -12.66
CA PHE A 316 -17.12 -26.12 -13.25
C PHE A 316 -16.52 -26.44 -14.63
N ASP A 317 -16.40 -25.45 -15.50
CA ASP A 317 -15.75 -25.59 -16.81
C ASP A 317 -14.29 -26.04 -16.71
N GLN A 318 -13.53 -25.51 -15.74
CA GLN A 318 -12.16 -25.96 -15.50
C GLN A 318 -12.08 -27.36 -14.91
N ILE A 319 -13.02 -27.74 -14.04
CA ILE A 319 -13.11 -29.08 -13.46
C ILE A 319 -13.33 -30.10 -14.57
N GLU A 320 -14.27 -29.84 -15.48
CA GLU A 320 -14.55 -30.72 -16.62
C GLU A 320 -13.34 -30.91 -17.54
N ARG A 321 -12.50 -29.87 -17.68
CA ARG A 321 -11.35 -29.91 -18.60
C ARG A 321 -10.05 -30.44 -17.99
N SER A 322 -9.80 -30.26 -16.70
CA SER A 322 -8.45 -30.42 -16.12
C SER A 322 -8.27 -31.53 -15.08
N GLY A 323 -9.35 -32.06 -14.50
CA GLY A 323 -9.30 -33.20 -13.57
C GLY A 323 -8.46 -33.00 -12.29
N SER A 324 -8.09 -31.78 -11.90
CA SER A 324 -7.32 -31.48 -10.68
C SER A 324 -7.72 -30.14 -10.05
N PHE A 325 -7.52 -29.95 -8.74
CA PHE A 325 -8.08 -28.80 -8.00
C PHE A 325 -7.15 -28.20 -6.93
N ILE A 326 -7.44 -26.95 -6.56
CA ILE A 326 -6.95 -26.26 -5.34
C ILE A 326 -8.19 -25.93 -4.49
N ALA A 327 -8.23 -26.42 -3.26
CA ALA A 327 -9.35 -26.22 -2.34
C ALA A 327 -9.45 -24.75 -1.85
N ARG A 328 -10.61 -24.36 -1.30
CA ARG A 328 -10.88 -23.01 -0.76
C ARG A 328 -9.89 -22.53 0.33
N ASN A 329 -9.10 -23.45 0.90
CA ASN A 329 -8.05 -23.19 1.89
C ASN A 329 -6.63 -23.08 1.27
N GLY A 330 -6.50 -23.16 -0.06
CA GLY A 330 -5.22 -23.10 -0.77
C GLY A 330 -4.49 -24.43 -0.93
N GLU A 331 -5.04 -25.56 -0.46
CA GLU A 331 -4.41 -26.87 -0.62
C GLU A 331 -4.66 -27.47 -2.01
N ARG A 332 -3.59 -27.96 -2.64
CA ARG A 332 -3.66 -28.56 -3.98
C ARG A 332 -3.94 -30.06 -3.87
N TRP A 333 -5.10 -30.49 -4.35
CA TRP A 333 -5.51 -31.89 -4.32
C TRP A 333 -5.26 -32.53 -5.68
N ARG A 334 -4.71 -33.74 -5.68
CA ARG A 334 -4.49 -34.54 -6.89
C ARG A 334 -5.00 -35.95 -6.63
N GLN A 335 -6.19 -36.32 -7.13
CA GLN A 335 -6.43 -37.66 -7.69
C GLN A 335 -7.84 -37.87 -8.27
N ASN A 336 -7.85 -38.63 -9.37
CA ASN A 336 -8.99 -39.26 -10.04
C ASN A 336 -9.76 -40.21 -9.10
N ARG A 337 -10.77 -39.72 -8.39
CA ARG A 337 -11.93 -40.54 -8.01
C ARG A 337 -13.21 -39.76 -8.28
N PRO A 338 -14.23 -40.38 -8.88
CA PRO A 338 -15.53 -39.75 -8.99
C PRO A 338 -16.06 -39.44 -7.58
N LEU A 339 -16.52 -38.21 -7.37
CA LEU A 339 -17.33 -37.85 -6.22
C LEU A 339 -18.65 -38.63 -6.35
N ASN A 340 -18.78 -39.76 -5.66
CA ASN A 340 -20.10 -40.31 -5.37
C ASN A 340 -20.78 -39.32 -4.42
N PHE A 341 -21.66 -38.48 -4.97
CA PHE A 341 -22.62 -37.71 -4.19
C PHE A 341 -23.71 -38.66 -3.67
N GLU A 342 -23.39 -39.47 -2.67
CA GLU A 342 -24.36 -40.05 -1.75
C GLU A 342 -24.00 -39.56 -0.34
N GLY A 343 -24.66 -38.52 0.13
CA GLY A 343 -24.44 -38.02 1.49
C GLY A 343 -24.62 -36.51 1.72
N ALA A 344 -25.50 -35.83 0.99
CA ALA A 344 -25.97 -34.50 1.38
C ALA A 344 -27.34 -34.18 0.76
N ALA A 345 -28.30 -35.08 0.97
CA ALA A 345 -29.71 -34.76 0.79
C ALA A 345 -30.53 -35.52 1.82
N SER A 346 -30.68 -34.95 3.00
CA SER A 346 -31.84 -35.25 3.85
C SER A 346 -32.28 -33.99 4.57
N SER A 347 -33.59 -33.73 4.46
CA SER A 347 -34.39 -32.69 5.11
C SER A 347 -34.39 -31.27 4.52
N ALA A 348 -34.99 -31.13 3.34
CA ALA A 348 -35.96 -30.06 3.13
C ALA A 348 -37.12 -30.63 2.30
N ILE A 349 -38.30 -30.65 2.93
CA ILE A 349 -39.53 -31.27 2.50
C ILE A 349 -40.10 -30.49 1.30
N PHE A 350 -40.26 -31.14 0.15
CA PHE A 350 -41.31 -30.78 -0.80
C PHE A 350 -42.11 -32.04 -1.14
N SER A 351 -43.31 -32.08 -0.56
CA SER A 351 -44.37 -33.00 -0.92
C SER A 351 -44.72 -32.82 -2.40
N ALA A 352 -44.63 -33.90 -3.16
CA ALA A 352 -45.17 -33.98 -4.51
C ALA A 352 -46.69 -34.12 -4.45
N ILE A 353 -47.41 -33.28 -5.20
CA ILE A 353 -48.78 -33.56 -5.63
C ILE A 353 -48.74 -33.73 -7.16
N PRO A 354 -49.26 -34.84 -7.72
CA PRO A 354 -49.19 -35.09 -9.16
C PRO A 354 -50.24 -34.30 -9.93
N SER A 355 -49.88 -33.97 -11.16
CA SER A 355 -50.69 -33.25 -12.14
C SER A 355 -51.87 -34.11 -12.61
N ASN A 356 -53.11 -33.66 -12.37
CA ASN A 356 -54.18 -33.67 -13.36
C ASN A 356 -55.44 -32.95 -12.87
N THR A 357 -56.12 -32.33 -13.83
CA THR A 357 -57.51 -31.81 -13.85
C THR A 357 -57.69 -30.28 -13.77
N ILE A 358 -57.98 -29.75 -14.97
CA ILE A 358 -58.79 -28.59 -15.37
C ILE A 358 -59.58 -27.87 -14.25
N ALA A 359 -59.41 -26.55 -14.11
CA ALA A 359 -60.48 -25.52 -14.17
C ALA A 359 -59.98 -24.10 -13.81
N THR A 360 -60.21 -23.18 -14.76
CA THR A 360 -60.48 -21.73 -14.64
C THR A 360 -60.33 -21.00 -13.28
N ALA A 361 -59.44 -20.00 -13.20
CA ALA A 361 -59.72 -18.65 -12.65
C ALA A 361 -58.50 -17.69 -12.80
N ARG A 362 -58.81 -16.40 -13.04
CA ARG A 362 -57.94 -15.25 -13.32
C ARG A 362 -57.25 -14.67 -12.05
N PRO A 363 -56.28 -13.73 -12.18
CA PRO A 363 -55.32 -13.40 -11.13
C PRO A 363 -55.84 -12.39 -10.11
N PHE A 364 -55.46 -12.56 -8.84
CA PHE A 364 -55.63 -11.55 -7.80
C PHE A 364 -54.27 -10.95 -7.42
N ILE A 365 -54.16 -9.64 -7.66
CA ILE A 365 -53.15 -8.74 -7.12
C ILE A 365 -53.55 -8.43 -5.67
N VAL A 366 -52.62 -8.54 -4.73
CA VAL A 366 -52.77 -7.89 -3.41
C VAL A 366 -51.48 -7.14 -3.07
N SER A 367 -51.64 -5.82 -3.05
CA SER A 367 -50.78 -4.80 -2.48
C SER A 367 -50.83 -4.85 -0.95
N ALA A 368 -49.69 -4.61 -0.28
CA ALA A 368 -49.64 -4.10 1.09
C ALA A 368 -48.41 -3.17 1.19
N SER A 369 -48.54 -1.85 0.97
CA SER A 369 -48.93 -0.78 1.90
C SER A 369 -48.13 -0.71 3.21
N ILE A 370 -47.37 0.38 3.28
CA ILE A 370 -46.53 0.93 4.34
C ILE A 370 -47.35 1.37 5.55
N GLY A 371 -46.80 1.21 6.75
CA GLY A 371 -47.24 1.88 7.98
C GLY A 371 -46.20 1.70 9.10
N PRO A 372 -45.79 2.77 9.82
CA PRO A 372 -44.60 2.81 10.66
C PRO A 372 -44.90 2.38 12.11
N ASP A 373 -43.89 1.88 12.84
CA ASP A 373 -43.60 2.35 14.19
C ASP A 373 -42.29 1.77 14.77
N VAL A 374 -41.42 2.71 15.11
CA VAL A 374 -40.52 2.81 16.28
C VAL A 374 -40.23 1.54 17.08
N CYS A 375 -38.96 1.11 17.09
CA CYS A 375 -38.35 0.58 18.31
C CYS A 375 -36.83 0.80 18.29
N SER A 376 -36.38 1.65 19.21
CA SER A 376 -34.99 1.80 19.64
C SER A 376 -34.42 0.44 20.08
N THR A 377 -33.27 0.04 19.52
CA THR A 377 -32.47 -1.01 20.14
C THR A 377 -30.99 -0.66 20.06
N ALA A 378 -30.36 -0.71 21.22
CA ALA A 378 -29.01 -0.29 21.52
C ALA A 378 -27.95 -1.04 20.71
N LEU A 379 -26.91 -0.30 20.32
CA LEU A 379 -25.65 -0.84 19.84
C LEU A 379 -24.99 -1.66 20.96
N SER A 380 -24.96 -2.97 20.79
CA SER A 380 -24.18 -3.90 21.62
C SER A 380 -22.69 -3.71 21.31
N THR A 381 -22.01 -2.90 22.12
CA THR A 381 -20.55 -2.85 22.16
C THR A 381 -20.02 -4.19 22.70
N THR A 382 -19.43 -4.99 21.81
CA THR A 382 -18.70 -6.18 22.21
C THR A 382 -17.23 -5.77 22.42
N PRO A 383 -16.66 -5.86 23.63
CA PRO A 383 -15.25 -5.57 23.83
C PRO A 383 -14.39 -6.62 23.11
N CYS A 384 -13.37 -6.16 22.39
CA CYS A 384 -12.38 -7.02 21.76
C CYS A 384 -11.59 -7.78 22.84
N ARG A 385 -11.99 -9.02 23.13
CA ARG A 385 -11.19 -9.96 23.94
C ARG A 385 -10.19 -10.67 23.03
N SER A 386 -9.12 -10.00 22.62
CA SER A 386 -7.90 -10.68 22.19
C SER A 386 -6.99 -10.88 23.39
N ALA A 387 -7.06 -12.07 23.98
CA ALA A 387 -6.14 -12.51 25.01
C ALA A 387 -4.74 -12.77 24.42
N ARG A 388 -3.79 -11.86 24.71
CA ARG A 388 -2.37 -12.11 25.07
C ARG A 388 -1.52 -10.87 24.77
N CYS A 389 -1.50 -9.94 25.71
CA CYS A 389 -0.38 -9.00 25.88
C CYS A 389 -0.22 -8.75 27.39
N ARG A 390 0.42 -9.69 28.08
CA ARG A 390 1.18 -9.39 29.28
C ARG A 390 2.62 -9.76 28.97
N SER A 391 3.45 -8.77 28.71
CA SER A 391 4.87 -8.85 29.00
C SER A 391 5.07 -8.03 30.25
N ASP A 392 5.35 -8.71 31.36
CA ASP A 392 5.95 -8.14 32.54
C ASP A 392 7.39 -7.73 32.16
N GLU A 393 7.60 -6.44 31.90
CA GLU A 393 8.90 -5.76 31.84
C GLU A 393 8.58 -4.30 31.49
N ASP A 394 8.35 -3.47 32.51
CA ASP A 394 8.51 -2.00 32.54
C ASP A 394 7.78 -1.41 33.77
N ALA A 395 8.00 -2.03 34.92
CA ALA A 395 7.65 -1.50 36.23
C ALA A 395 8.93 -1.16 36.98
N ASP A 396 9.74 -0.25 36.43
CA ASP A 396 10.71 0.54 37.18
C ASP A 396 11.18 1.70 36.27
N HIS A 397 11.16 2.92 36.79
CA HIS A 397 11.56 4.20 36.16
C HIS A 397 10.48 5.21 35.76
N LEU A 398 9.38 5.34 36.53
CA LEU A 398 8.69 6.64 36.63
C LEU A 398 8.20 6.90 38.06
N ALA A 399 9.17 7.12 38.96
CA ALA A 399 8.92 7.85 40.19
C ALA A 399 9.99 8.93 40.32
N THR A 400 9.57 10.13 40.71
CA THR A 400 10.36 11.33 41.01
C THR A 400 10.54 12.30 39.85
N MET A 401 9.53 13.13 39.60
CA MET A 401 9.71 14.59 39.57
C MET A 401 8.35 15.30 39.61
N GLY A 402 8.02 15.82 40.79
CA GLY A 402 6.84 16.65 41.02
C GLY A 402 7.12 17.68 42.11
N PHE A 403 7.15 18.94 41.66
CA PHE A 403 6.76 20.17 42.36
C PHE A 403 7.68 20.86 43.41
N PHE A 404 8.21 22.00 42.94
CA PHE A 404 8.17 23.37 43.50
C PHE A 404 8.74 23.70 44.91
N ASP A 405 9.84 24.45 44.86
CA ASP A 405 10.16 25.75 45.50
C ASP A 405 9.56 26.11 46.87
N ARG A 406 10.44 26.35 47.84
CA ARG A 406 10.45 27.57 48.69
C ARG A 406 11.74 27.65 49.50
N GLY A 407 12.35 28.83 49.47
CA GLY A 407 13.69 29.10 49.99
C GLY A 407 13.92 28.97 51.49
N GLY A 408 15.20 29.07 51.85
CA GLY A 408 15.65 29.16 53.24
C GLY A 408 17.17 29.09 53.33
N ARG A 409 17.79 30.24 53.61
CA ARG A 409 19.22 30.44 53.91
C ARG A 409 19.79 29.40 54.90
N LYS A 410 21.05 29.00 54.73
CA LYS A 410 22.22 29.47 55.52
C LYS A 410 23.46 28.58 55.26
N THR A 411 24.57 29.25 54.92
CA THR A 411 25.95 29.07 55.44
C THR A 411 26.20 27.82 56.30
N LEU A 412 27.19 26.98 56.00
CA LEU A 412 28.64 27.24 56.01
C LEU A 412 29.37 26.24 55.11
#